data_AF-A0A2V2V094-F1
#
_entry.id   AF-A0A2V2V094-F1
#
_cell.length_a   1.000
_cell.length_b   1.000
_cell.length_c   1.000
_cell.angle_alpha   90.00
_cell.angle_beta   90.00
_cell.angle_gamma   90.00
#
_symmetry.space_group_name_H-M   'P 1'
#
loop_
_entity.id
_entity.type
_entity.pdbx_description
1 polymer ?
#
loop_
_entity_poly.entity_id
_entity_poly.type
_entity_poly.pdbx_seq_one_letter_code
_entity_poly.pdbx_strand_id
1 'polypeptide(L)'
;MVTEVGLEDQLLAVVVNQERPDLENKRGTLLRQMNTMTIELQKCEDGLLFELTNATGDILENVALIENLENTKKKAKEINASFAQAVATQKDIAQNRLTYTSVAVRGALLFFQIDQLWKIDHMYQYSLEAFMVVFNKALKRAVQPEDRKDVHKRVENVLQSIMESVFAYVSRGLFERHKLILSSLLTFAILQRRGDIDVKQLDFLLRGKKKLGVPRPETVVEWCPEPKLGSCTGSC
;
A
#
# COMPACT_ATOMS: atom_id res chain seq x y z
N MET A 1 13.27 -3.84 10.45
CA MET A 1 12.92 -2.48 9.97
C MET A 1 11.73 -2.64 9.02
N VAL A 2 10.62 -1.96 9.28
CA VAL A 2 9.42 -2.03 8.44
C VAL A 2 9.62 -1.10 7.24
N THR A 3 9.40 -1.60 6.03
CA THR A 3 9.47 -0.79 4.80
C THR A 3 8.11 -0.16 4.50
N GLU A 4 8.10 0.95 3.76
CA GLU A 4 6.86 1.63 3.41
C GLU A 4 5.90 0.74 2.62
N VAL A 5 6.41 0.10 1.57
CA VAL A 5 5.64 -0.87 0.77
C VAL A 5 5.14 -2.04 1.61
N GLY A 6 5.97 -2.57 2.53
CA GLY A 6 5.57 -3.69 3.39
C GLY A 6 4.43 -3.31 4.34
N LEU A 7 4.46 -2.09 4.90
CA LEU A 7 3.38 -1.59 5.73
C LEU A 7 2.12 -1.29 4.92
N GLU A 8 2.25 -0.75 3.70
CA GLU A 8 1.11 -0.56 2.81
C GLU A 8 0.38 -1.88 2.53
N ASP A 9 1.11 -2.94 2.21
CA ASP A 9 0.51 -4.26 1.99
C ASP A 9 -0.18 -4.82 3.24
N GLN A 10 0.45 -4.64 4.42
CA GLN A 10 -0.12 -5.03 5.70
C GLN A 10 -1.42 -4.27 6.00
N LEU A 11 -1.41 -2.95 5.84
CA LEU A 11 -2.59 -2.11 6.07
C LEU A 11 -3.69 -2.42 5.06
N LEU A 12 -3.35 -2.68 3.79
CA LEU A 12 -4.31 -3.06 2.77
C LEU A 12 -5.01 -4.37 3.13
N ALA A 13 -4.27 -5.37 3.61
CA ALA A 13 -4.85 -6.62 4.08
C ALA A 13 -5.84 -6.38 5.23
N VAL A 14 -5.50 -5.52 6.19
CA VAL A 14 -6.38 -5.16 7.31
C VAL A 14 -7.65 -4.45 6.84
N VAL A 15 -7.52 -3.44 5.98
CA VAL A 15 -8.67 -2.69 5.44
C VAL A 15 -9.59 -3.61 4.65
N VAL A 16 -9.05 -4.43 3.74
CA VAL A 16 -9.85 -5.33 2.91
C VAL A 16 -10.54 -6.40 3.76
N ASN A 17 -9.85 -6.98 4.74
CA ASN A 17 -10.44 -7.97 5.63
C ASN A 17 -11.62 -7.39 6.44
N GLN A 18 -11.57 -6.11 6.79
CA GLN A 18 -12.64 -5.46 7.54
C GLN A 18 -13.80 -5.00 6.64
N GLU A 19 -13.51 -4.39 5.48
CA GLU A 19 -14.53 -3.84 4.58
C GLU A 19 -15.18 -4.92 3.69
N ARG A 20 -14.40 -5.92 3.27
CA ARG A 20 -14.79 -7.00 2.34
C ARG A 20 -14.22 -8.35 2.79
N PRO A 21 -14.64 -8.88 3.96
CA PRO A 21 -14.20 -10.19 4.43
C PRO A 21 -14.55 -11.32 3.46
N ASP A 22 -15.61 -11.15 2.66
CA ASP A 22 -15.99 -12.08 1.59
C ASP A 22 -14.90 -12.22 0.53
N LEU A 23 -14.27 -11.11 0.13
CA LEU A 23 -13.18 -11.12 -0.85
C LEU A 23 -11.92 -11.77 -0.27
N GLU A 24 -11.59 -11.48 1.00
CA GLU A 24 -10.38 -12.04 1.63
C GLU A 24 -10.52 -13.55 1.87
N ASN A 25 -11.71 -14.02 2.26
CA ASN A 25 -12.00 -15.45 2.39
C ASN A 25 -11.94 -16.18 1.04
N LYS A 26 -12.49 -15.57 -0.03
CA LYS A 26 -12.38 -16.10 -1.39
C LYS A 26 -10.93 -16.19 -1.84
N ARG A 27 -10.13 -15.14 -1.60
CA ARG A 27 -8.69 -15.11 -1.90
C ARG A 27 -7.96 -16.25 -1.19
N GLY A 28 -8.20 -16.41 0.12
CA GLY A 28 -7.57 -17.47 0.92
C GLY A 28 -7.93 -18.87 0.43
N THR A 29 -9.19 -19.09 0.03
CA THR A 29 -9.64 -20.37 -0.53
C THR A 29 -9.00 -20.64 -1.89
N LEU A 30 -8.99 -19.64 -2.77
CA LEU A 30 -8.42 -19.73 -4.10
C LEU A 30 -6.92 -20.02 -4.05
N LEU A 31 -6.18 -19.37 -3.15
CA LEU A 31 -4.75 -19.61 -2.98
C LEU A 31 -4.45 -21.06 -2.56
N ARG A 32 -5.27 -21.62 -1.64
CA ARG A 32 -5.15 -23.04 -1.25
C ARG A 32 -5.44 -23.96 -2.43
N GLN A 33 -6.49 -23.68 -3.21
CA GLN A 33 -6.83 -24.45 -4.40
C GLN A 33 -5.70 -24.42 -5.43
N MET A 34 -5.14 -23.25 -5.71
CA MET A 34 -4.00 -23.10 -6.62
C MET A 34 -2.80 -23.92 -6.13
N ASN A 35 -2.46 -23.86 -4.84
CA ASN A 35 -1.37 -24.66 -4.27
C ASN A 35 -1.62 -26.17 -4.44
N THR A 36 -2.85 -26.63 -4.18
CA THR A 36 -3.22 -28.04 -4.41
C THR A 36 -3.06 -28.42 -5.88
N MET A 37 -3.54 -27.59 -6.81
CA MET A 37 -3.40 -27.82 -8.25
C MET A 37 -1.94 -27.87 -8.69
N THR A 38 -1.07 -27.00 -8.17
CA THR A 38 0.37 -27.04 -8.44
C THR A 38 0.99 -28.37 -7.99
N ILE A 39 0.64 -28.84 -6.79
CA ILE A 39 1.12 -30.14 -6.27
C ILE A 39 0.59 -31.30 -7.13
N GLU A 40 -0.68 -31.26 -7.52
CA GLU A 40 -1.27 -32.29 -8.38
C GLU A 40 -0.66 -32.32 -9.77
N LEU A 41 -0.36 -31.16 -10.36
CA LEU A 41 0.31 -31.06 -11.64
C LEU A 41 1.71 -31.67 -11.56
N GLN A 42 2.48 -31.33 -10.51
CA GLN A 42 3.81 -31.88 -10.29
C GLN A 42 3.77 -33.41 -10.10
N LYS A 43 2.78 -33.94 -9.37
CA LYS A 43 2.58 -35.39 -9.26
C LYS A 43 2.25 -36.07 -10.59
N CYS A 44 1.52 -35.40 -11.48
CA CYS A 44 1.26 -35.92 -12.82
C CYS A 44 2.55 -35.95 -13.65
N GLU A 45 3.39 -34.91 -13.57
CA GLU A 45 4.69 -34.85 -14.24
C GLU A 45 5.65 -35.94 -13.73
N ASP A 46 5.77 -36.08 -12.41
CA ASP A 46 6.60 -37.10 -11.77
C ASP A 46 6.11 -38.53 -12.13
N GLY A 47 4.80 -38.72 -12.17
CA GLY A 47 4.18 -39.99 -12.57
C GLY A 47 4.49 -40.36 -14.02
N LEU A 48 4.36 -39.40 -14.95
CA LEU A 48 4.72 -39.61 -16.36
C LEU A 48 6.20 -39.97 -16.52
N LEU A 49 7.10 -39.26 -15.81
CA LEU A 49 8.53 -39.55 -15.82
C LEU A 49 8.83 -40.96 -15.28
N PHE A 50 8.18 -41.34 -14.19
CA PHE A 50 8.33 -42.66 -13.59
C PHE A 50 7.87 -43.79 -14.53
N GLU A 51 6.72 -43.61 -15.18
CA GLU A 51 6.19 -44.59 -16.14
C GLU A 51 7.10 -44.74 -17.36
N LEU A 52 7.61 -43.64 -17.91
CA LEU A 52 8.53 -43.65 -19.06
C LEU A 52 9.91 -44.24 -18.73
N THR A 53 10.43 -43.99 -17.52
CA THR A 53 11.75 -44.48 -17.11
C THR A 53 11.75 -45.97 -16.77
N ASN A 54 10.64 -46.51 -16.27
CA ASN A 54 10.50 -47.93 -15.94
C ASN A 54 9.92 -48.77 -17.08
N ALA A 55 9.51 -48.16 -18.19
CA ALA A 55 9.05 -48.89 -19.35
C ALA A 55 10.19 -49.74 -19.93
N THR A 56 10.00 -51.06 -20.00
CA THR A 56 10.92 -52.02 -20.58
C THR A 56 10.23 -52.77 -21.72
N GLY A 57 10.92 -52.98 -22.84
CA GLY A 57 10.33 -53.54 -24.08
C GLY A 57 9.88 -52.46 -25.08
N ASP A 58 9.11 -52.86 -26.10
CA ASP A 58 8.55 -51.91 -27.07
C ASP A 58 7.40 -51.12 -26.44
N ILE A 59 7.63 -49.83 -26.23
CA ILE A 59 6.69 -48.89 -25.60
C ILE A 59 5.41 -48.77 -26.43
N LEU A 60 5.49 -48.97 -27.74
CA LEU A 60 4.34 -48.87 -28.64
C LEU A 60 3.39 -50.07 -28.55
N GLU A 61 3.86 -51.21 -28.03
CA GLU A 61 3.04 -52.42 -27.86
C GLU A 61 2.38 -52.51 -26.47
N ASN A 62 2.83 -51.68 -25.51
CA ASN A 62 2.28 -51.67 -24.16
C ASN A 62 1.03 -50.80 -24.06
N VAL A 63 -0.12 -51.39 -24.42
CA VAL A 63 -1.44 -50.72 -24.40
C VAL A 63 -1.78 -50.12 -23.03
N ALA A 64 -1.45 -50.81 -21.94
CA ALA A 64 -1.72 -50.33 -20.58
C ALA A 64 -0.91 -49.07 -20.23
N LEU A 65 0.35 -49.00 -20.67
CA LEU A 65 1.18 -47.82 -20.52
C LEU A 65 0.63 -46.65 -21.35
N ILE A 66 0.22 -46.89 -22.61
CA ILE A 66 -0.35 -45.86 -23.48
C ILE A 66 -1.63 -45.27 -22.87
N GLU A 67 -2.54 -46.10 -22.37
CA GLU A 67 -3.77 -45.63 -21.72
C GLU A 67 -3.49 -44.78 -20.47
N ASN A 68 -2.52 -45.18 -19.63
CA ASN A 68 -2.13 -44.41 -18.45
C ASN A 68 -1.50 -43.05 -18.80
N LEU A 69 -0.63 -43.03 -19.81
CA LEU A 69 -0.02 -41.79 -20.33
C LEU A 69 -1.11 -40.84 -20.86
N GLU A 70 -2.09 -41.36 -21.60
CA GLU A 70 -3.18 -40.57 -22.15
C GLU A 70 -4.12 -40.02 -21.06
N ASN A 71 -4.44 -40.85 -20.07
CA ASN A 71 -5.22 -40.43 -18.89
C ASN A 71 -4.50 -39.34 -18.08
N THR A 72 -3.20 -39.51 -17.83
CA THR A 72 -2.40 -38.53 -17.06
C THR A 72 -2.26 -37.22 -17.82
N LYS A 73 -2.05 -37.27 -19.14
CA LYS A 73 -2.05 -36.09 -20.02
C LYS A 73 -3.39 -35.37 -20.01
N LYS A 74 -4.51 -36.10 -20.08
CA LYS A 74 -5.86 -35.53 -20.02
C LYS A 74 -6.09 -34.82 -18.68
N LYS A 75 -5.75 -35.46 -17.56
CA LYS A 75 -5.86 -34.88 -16.21
C LYS A 75 -4.99 -33.63 -16.06
N ALA A 76 -3.73 -33.65 -16.51
CA ALA A 76 -2.85 -32.48 -16.47
C ALA A 76 -3.41 -31.30 -17.30
N LYS A 77 -4.04 -31.58 -18.44
CA LYS A 77 -4.71 -30.56 -19.27
C LYS A 77 -5.92 -29.94 -18.56
N GLU A 78 -6.73 -30.75 -17.87
CA GLU A 78 -7.86 -30.28 -17.07
C GLU A 78 -7.41 -29.41 -15.88
N ILE A 79 -6.36 -29.85 -15.16
CA ILE A 79 -5.76 -29.07 -14.06
C ILE A 79 -5.25 -27.72 -14.57
N ASN A 80 -4.51 -27.69 -15.69
CA ASN A 80 -4.01 -26.45 -16.27
C ASN A 80 -5.13 -25.49 -16.71
N ALA A 81 -6.23 -26.02 -17.27
CA ALA A 81 -7.39 -25.20 -17.63
C ALA A 81 -8.05 -24.58 -16.37
N SER A 82 -8.22 -25.37 -15.31
CA SER A 82 -8.76 -24.90 -14.02
C SER A 82 -7.82 -23.89 -13.35
N PHE A 83 -6.51 -24.13 -13.40
CA PHE A 83 -5.50 -23.21 -12.88
C PHE A 83 -5.55 -21.85 -13.60
N ALA A 84 -5.69 -21.85 -14.93
CA ALA A 84 -5.84 -20.60 -15.70
C ALA A 84 -7.09 -19.80 -15.27
N GLN A 85 -8.21 -20.48 -14.98
CA GLN A 85 -9.42 -19.83 -14.44
C GLN A 85 -9.19 -19.28 -13.03
N ALA A 86 -8.46 -20.00 -12.19
CA ALA A 86 -8.09 -19.54 -10.86
C ALA A 86 -7.21 -18.28 -10.92
N VAL A 87 -6.24 -18.23 -11.84
CA VAL A 87 -5.40 -17.04 -12.07
C VAL A 87 -6.24 -15.84 -12.52
N ALA A 88 -7.21 -16.04 -13.42
CA ALA A 88 -8.12 -14.97 -13.84
C ALA A 88 -8.94 -14.43 -12.66
N THR A 89 -9.51 -15.33 -11.86
CA THR A 89 -10.28 -14.97 -10.65
C THR A 89 -9.41 -14.23 -9.63
N GLN A 90 -8.15 -14.65 -9.46
CA GLN A 90 -7.21 -14.00 -8.56
C GLN A 90 -6.88 -12.57 -9.02
N LYS A 91 -6.81 -12.34 -10.34
CA LYS A 91 -6.63 -11.01 -10.91
C LYS A 91 -7.83 -10.11 -10.63
N ASP A 92 -9.05 -10.62 -10.75
CA ASP A 92 -10.27 -9.87 -10.44
C ASP A 92 -10.35 -9.52 -8.95
N ILE A 93 -9.96 -10.44 -8.07
CA ILE A 93 -9.84 -10.17 -6.63
C ILE A 93 -8.79 -9.07 -6.39
N ALA A 94 -7.63 -9.16 -7.05
CA ALA A 94 -6.58 -8.15 -6.91
C ALA A 94 -7.04 -6.76 -7.38
N GLN A 95 -7.81 -6.67 -8.48
CA GLN A 95 -8.39 -5.42 -8.96
C GLN A 95 -9.36 -4.82 -7.94
N ASN A 96 -10.22 -5.64 -7.33
CA ASN A 96 -11.14 -5.16 -6.30
C ASN A 96 -10.41 -4.63 -5.05
N ARG A 97 -9.21 -5.12 -4.75
CA ARG A 97 -8.38 -4.59 -3.64
C ARG A 97 -7.83 -3.20 -3.94
N LEU A 98 -7.60 -2.85 -5.22
CA LEU A 98 -7.06 -1.55 -5.62
C LEU A 98 -7.91 -0.38 -5.14
N THR A 99 -9.23 -0.58 -5.02
CA THR A 99 -10.18 0.41 -4.50
C THR A 99 -9.81 0.89 -3.09
N TYR A 100 -9.22 0.02 -2.27
CA TYR A 100 -8.83 0.31 -0.89
C TYR A 100 -7.35 0.67 -0.74
N THR A 101 -6.54 0.57 -1.79
CA THR A 101 -5.10 0.87 -1.76
C THR A 101 -4.82 2.29 -1.29
N SER A 102 -5.66 3.26 -1.67
CA SER A 102 -5.53 4.65 -1.22
C SER A 102 -5.56 4.81 0.31
N VAL A 103 -6.36 4.00 1.00
CA VAL A 103 -6.45 3.96 2.47
C VAL A 103 -5.16 3.45 3.09
N ALA A 104 -4.62 2.36 2.52
CA ALA A 104 -3.39 1.75 3.00
C ALA A 104 -2.18 2.66 2.81
N VAL A 105 -2.05 3.25 1.61
CA VAL A 105 -1.03 4.25 1.27
C VAL A 105 -1.11 5.45 2.22
N ARG A 106 -2.31 5.96 2.49
CA ARG A 106 -2.51 7.06 3.44
C ARG A 106 -2.07 6.65 4.85
N GLY A 107 -2.48 5.47 5.31
CA GLY A 107 -2.13 4.95 6.62
C GLY A 107 -0.62 4.79 6.82
N ALA A 108 0.08 4.24 5.82
CA ALA A 108 1.53 4.09 5.85
C ALA A 108 2.22 5.47 5.91
N LEU A 109 1.82 6.40 5.04
CA LEU A 109 2.33 7.77 5.07
C LEU A 109 2.16 8.40 6.46
N LEU A 110 0.95 8.29 7.04
CA LEU A 110 0.70 8.83 8.37
C LEU A 110 1.66 8.23 9.39
N PHE A 111 1.77 6.90 9.44
CA PHE A 111 2.67 6.19 10.36
C PHE A 111 4.12 6.67 10.23
N PHE A 112 4.68 6.74 9.02
CA PHE A 112 6.06 7.20 8.86
C PHE A 112 6.24 8.66 9.24
N GLN A 113 5.24 9.54 9.06
CA GLN A 113 5.35 10.91 9.54
C GLN A 113 5.38 10.98 11.07
N ILE A 114 4.55 10.20 11.76
CA ILE A 114 4.50 10.21 13.23
C ILE A 114 5.68 9.45 13.86
N ASP A 115 6.19 8.41 13.20
CA ASP A 115 7.40 7.70 13.59
C ASP A 115 8.61 8.64 13.62
N GLN A 116 8.67 9.64 12.74
CA GLN A 116 9.78 10.58 12.68
C GLN A 116 9.70 11.72 13.72
N LEU A 117 8.67 11.76 14.57
CA LEU A 117 8.50 12.84 15.56
C LEU A 117 9.53 12.81 16.68
N TRP A 118 10.20 11.67 16.91
CA TRP A 118 11.28 11.58 17.91
C TRP A 118 12.43 12.57 17.63
N LYS A 119 12.58 13.01 16.37
CA LYS A 119 13.55 14.01 15.94
C LYS A 119 13.26 15.41 16.50
N ILE A 120 11.99 15.70 16.83
CA ILE A 120 11.58 16.95 17.46
C ILE A 120 11.82 16.86 18.97
N ASP A 121 11.34 15.77 19.57
CA ASP A 121 11.53 15.49 20.99
C ASP A 121 11.58 13.97 21.20
N HIS A 122 12.58 13.49 21.94
CA HIS A 122 12.78 12.09 22.24
C HIS A 122 11.55 11.39 22.88
N MET A 123 10.65 12.15 23.52
CA MET A 123 9.42 11.64 24.11
C MET A 123 8.37 11.24 23.07
N TYR A 124 8.48 11.69 21.82
CA TYR A 124 7.52 11.42 20.75
C TYR A 124 7.84 10.14 19.99
N GLN A 125 7.78 9.02 20.71
CA GLN A 125 7.97 7.70 20.14
C GLN A 125 6.64 6.96 20.08
N TYR A 126 6.31 6.45 18.89
CA TYR A 126 5.09 5.70 18.65
C TYR A 126 5.45 4.34 18.07
N SER A 127 4.93 3.27 18.68
CA SER A 127 5.08 1.94 18.12
C SER A 127 4.07 1.70 17.00
N LEU A 128 4.44 0.83 16.06
CA LEU A 128 3.51 0.36 15.03
C LEU A 128 2.27 -0.29 15.65
N GLU A 129 2.42 -1.02 16.75
CA GLU A 129 1.31 -1.67 17.45
C GLU A 129 0.28 -0.64 17.95
N ALA A 130 0.73 0.42 18.61
CA ALA A 130 -0.15 1.49 19.07
C ALA A 130 -0.87 2.18 17.91
N PHE A 131 -0.16 2.43 16.81
CA PHE A 131 -0.75 2.96 15.59
C PHE A 131 -1.82 2.02 15.03
N MET A 132 -1.56 0.72 14.96
CA MET A 132 -2.51 -0.28 14.44
C MET A 132 -3.80 -0.32 15.27
N VAL A 133 -3.73 -0.14 16.59
CA VAL A 133 -4.93 -0.06 17.44
C VAL A 133 -5.79 1.15 17.06
N VAL A 134 -5.17 2.32 16.89
CA VAL A 134 -5.87 3.55 16.49
C VAL A 134 -6.44 3.44 15.08
N PHE A 135 -5.66 2.90 14.15
CA PHE A 135 -6.06 2.68 12.76
C PHE A 135 -7.28 1.76 12.65
N ASN A 136 -7.27 0.61 13.32
CA ASN A 136 -8.41 -0.32 13.34
C ASN A 136 -9.66 0.31 13.98
N LYS A 137 -9.47 1.08 15.07
CA LYS A 137 -10.58 1.79 15.71
C LYS A 137 -11.18 2.85 14.78
N ALA A 138 -10.34 3.57 14.03
CA ALA A 138 -10.78 4.57 13.07
C ALA A 138 -11.57 3.93 11.92
N LEU A 139 -11.09 2.81 11.36
CA LEU A 139 -11.80 2.05 10.33
C LEU A 139 -13.22 1.67 10.77
N LYS A 140 -13.37 1.17 12.00
CA LYS A 140 -14.67 0.79 12.57
C LYS A 140 -15.59 1.99 12.83
N ARG A 141 -15.01 3.14 13.19
CA ARG A 141 -15.76 4.36 13.51
C ARG A 141 -16.19 5.14 12.27
N ALA A 142 -15.50 4.96 11.14
CA ALA A 142 -15.76 5.69 9.92
C ALA A 142 -17.24 5.62 9.53
N VAL A 143 -17.80 6.77 9.15
CA VAL A 143 -19.23 6.92 8.81
C VAL A 143 -19.56 6.10 7.56
N GLN A 144 -20.70 5.41 7.59
CA GLN A 144 -21.20 4.72 6.42
C GLN A 144 -21.82 5.71 5.43
N PRO A 145 -21.60 5.56 4.12
CA PRO A 145 -22.26 6.40 3.12
C PRO A 145 -23.79 6.20 3.16
N GLU A 146 -24.54 7.19 2.67
CA GLU A 146 -26.00 7.12 2.55
C GLU A 146 -26.43 5.96 1.64
N ASP A 147 -25.79 5.83 0.48
CA ASP A 147 -25.86 4.63 -0.35
C ASP A 147 -24.72 3.67 0.02
N ARG A 148 -25.07 2.50 0.56
CA ARG A 148 -24.11 1.45 0.92
C ARG A 148 -23.36 0.87 -0.28
N LYS A 149 -23.84 1.09 -1.51
CA LYS A 149 -23.14 0.66 -2.73
C LYS A 149 -22.05 1.63 -3.16
N ASP A 150 -22.02 2.86 -2.63
CA ASP A 150 -21.00 3.85 -2.95
C ASP A 150 -19.70 3.56 -2.19
N VAL A 151 -18.88 2.70 -2.79
CA VAL A 151 -17.57 2.34 -2.25
C VAL A 151 -16.61 3.52 -2.26
N HIS A 152 -16.71 4.43 -3.23
CA HIS A 152 -15.84 5.60 -3.29
C HIS A 152 -16.09 6.54 -2.12
N LYS A 153 -17.36 6.84 -1.81
CA LYS A 153 -17.71 7.65 -0.66
C LYS A 153 -17.34 6.96 0.66
N ARG A 154 -17.50 5.64 0.74
CA ARG A 154 -17.02 4.87 1.88
C ARG A 154 -15.51 5.03 2.10
N VAL A 155 -14.71 4.91 1.04
CA VAL A 155 -13.26 5.07 1.10
C VAL A 155 -12.87 6.48 1.55
N GLU A 156 -13.55 7.52 1.06
CA GLU A 156 -13.33 8.90 1.50
C GLU A 156 -13.62 9.09 2.99
N ASN A 157 -14.76 8.58 3.48
CA ASN A 157 -15.12 8.65 4.89
C ASN A 157 -14.12 7.92 5.78
N VAL A 158 -13.62 6.77 5.33
CA VAL A 158 -12.57 5.99 6.01
C VAL A 158 -11.26 6.77 6.09
N LEU A 159 -10.82 7.34 4.97
CA LEU A 159 -9.62 8.18 4.92
C LEU A 159 -9.70 9.34 5.91
N GLN A 160 -10.82 10.07 5.91
CA GLN A 160 -11.05 11.18 6.83
C GLN A 160 -11.02 10.71 8.28
N SER A 161 -11.72 9.63 8.60
CA SER A 161 -11.78 9.10 9.96
C SER A 161 -10.41 8.65 10.49
N ILE A 162 -9.59 8.03 9.64
CA ILE A 162 -8.21 7.65 9.98
C ILE A 162 -7.36 8.89 10.26
N MET A 163 -7.40 9.89 9.37
CA MET A 163 -6.62 11.12 9.53
C MET A 163 -6.98 11.83 10.84
N GLU A 164 -8.27 12.02 11.11
CA GLU A 164 -8.73 12.67 12.34
C GLU A 164 -8.37 11.87 13.59
N SER A 165 -8.55 10.54 13.56
CA SER A 165 -8.29 9.69 14.72
C SER A 165 -6.80 9.62 15.05
N VAL A 166 -5.94 9.49 14.04
CA VAL A 166 -4.48 9.47 14.21
C VAL A 166 -4.00 10.85 14.67
N PHE A 167 -4.46 11.94 14.04
CA PHE A 167 -4.09 13.29 14.44
C PHE A 167 -4.51 13.58 15.89
N ALA A 168 -5.74 13.24 16.28
CA ALA A 168 -6.22 13.43 17.64
C ALA A 168 -5.48 12.55 18.66
N TYR A 169 -5.13 11.32 18.28
CA TYR A 169 -4.35 10.42 19.14
C TYR A 169 -2.96 10.98 19.41
N VAL A 170 -2.25 11.38 18.36
CA VAL A 170 -0.88 11.90 18.46
C VAL A 170 -0.90 13.27 19.15
N SER A 171 -1.77 14.19 18.74
CA SER A 171 -1.85 15.55 19.31
C SER A 171 -2.12 15.60 20.82
N ARG A 172 -2.74 14.57 21.41
CA ARG A 172 -2.93 14.47 22.87
C ARG A 172 -1.60 14.28 23.63
N GLY A 173 -0.61 13.66 22.99
CA GLY A 173 0.72 13.44 23.56
C GLY A 173 1.73 14.55 23.25
N LEU A 174 1.38 15.50 22.37
CA LEU A 174 2.28 16.60 22.00
C LEU A 174 2.08 17.83 22.88
N PHE A 175 3.18 18.56 23.12
CA PHE A 175 3.11 19.92 23.63
C PHE A 175 2.41 20.83 22.63
N GLU A 176 1.68 21.84 23.13
CA GLU A 176 0.89 22.77 22.30
C GLU A 176 1.74 23.40 21.19
N ARG A 177 2.97 23.81 21.51
CA ARG A 177 3.94 24.40 20.56
C ARG A 177 4.30 23.49 19.38
N HIS A 178 4.17 22.17 19.52
CA HIS A 178 4.54 21.20 18.48
C HIS A 178 3.34 20.72 17.65
N LYS A 179 2.10 21.02 18.04
CA LYS A 179 0.90 20.61 17.30
C LYS A 179 0.82 21.22 15.90
N LEU A 180 1.25 22.48 15.74
CA LEU A 180 1.31 23.12 14.44
C LEU A 180 2.39 22.50 13.54
N ILE A 181 3.50 22.05 14.13
CA ILE A 181 4.56 21.33 13.41
C ILE A 181 4.00 20.01 12.88
N LEU A 182 3.29 19.23 13.71
CA LEU A 182 2.63 18.01 13.25
C LEU A 182 1.64 18.29 12.12
N SER A 183 0.76 19.28 12.28
CA SER A 183 -0.25 19.62 11.28
C SER A 183 0.39 20.00 9.93
N SER A 184 1.44 20.83 9.96
CA SER A 184 2.16 21.23 8.75
C SER A 184 2.91 20.06 8.10
N LEU A 185 3.62 19.23 8.88
CA LEU A 185 4.31 18.03 8.37
C LEU A 185 3.34 17.07 7.67
N LEU A 186 2.20 16.75 8.31
CA LEU A 186 1.18 15.89 7.71
C LEU A 186 0.61 16.52 6.44
N THR A 187 0.30 17.81 6.46
CA THR A 187 -0.26 18.52 5.30
C THR A 187 0.71 18.49 4.12
N PHE A 188 1.98 18.83 4.34
CA PHE A 188 2.98 18.81 3.27
C PHE A 188 3.23 17.40 2.75
N ALA A 189 3.36 16.40 3.62
CA ALA A 189 3.54 15.02 3.18
C ALA A 189 2.37 14.54 2.29
N ILE A 190 1.14 14.90 2.68
CA ILE A 190 -0.07 14.59 1.92
C ILE A 190 -0.08 15.27 0.55
N LEU A 191 0.22 16.56 0.49
CA LEU A 191 0.19 17.34 -0.74
C LEU A 191 1.33 16.95 -1.70
N GLN A 192 2.52 16.69 -1.15
CA GLN A 192 3.65 16.16 -1.92
C GLN A 192 3.31 14.82 -2.58
N ARG A 193 2.66 13.91 -1.85
CA ARG A 193 2.29 12.60 -2.41
C ARG A 193 1.16 12.67 -3.44
N ARG A 194 0.31 13.71 -3.37
CA ARG A 194 -0.67 14.02 -4.43
C ARG A 194 -0.03 14.67 -5.65
N GLY A 195 1.17 15.23 -5.51
CA GLY A 195 1.81 16.03 -6.56
C GLY A 195 1.33 17.47 -6.62
N ASP A 196 0.61 17.94 -5.59
CA ASP A 196 0.01 19.29 -5.54
C ASP A 196 1.04 20.38 -5.17
N ILE A 197 2.24 19.98 -4.71
CA ILE A 197 3.31 20.89 -4.31
C ILE A 197 4.62 20.47 -4.99
N ASP A 198 5.32 21.45 -5.58
CA ASP A 198 6.68 21.27 -6.06
C ASP A 198 7.66 21.14 -4.89
N VAL A 199 8.47 20.09 -4.92
CA VAL A 199 9.52 19.81 -3.93
C VAL A 199 10.51 20.98 -3.82
N LYS A 200 10.81 21.67 -4.93
CA LYS A 200 11.71 22.84 -4.91
C LYS A 200 11.08 24.02 -4.17
N GLN A 201 9.80 24.28 -4.40
CA GLN A 201 9.06 25.34 -3.70
C GLN A 201 8.96 25.03 -2.21
N LEU A 202 8.74 23.76 -1.83
CA LEU A 202 8.74 23.37 -0.43
C LEU A 202 10.13 23.48 0.21
N ASP A 203 11.20 23.05 -0.47
CA ASP A 203 12.58 23.22 0.03
C ASP A 203 12.90 24.70 0.25
N PHE A 204 12.48 25.56 -0.68
CA PHE A 204 12.62 27.00 -0.55
C PHE A 204 11.82 27.54 0.64
N LEU A 205 10.57 27.13 0.83
CA LEU A 205 9.74 27.53 1.96
C LEU A 205 10.37 27.13 3.30
N LEU A 206 10.90 25.90 3.40
CA LEU A 206 11.46 25.36 4.65
C LEU A 206 12.84 25.92 4.97
N ARG A 207 13.70 26.13 3.95
CA ARG A 207 15.09 26.55 4.17
C ARG A 207 15.33 28.04 3.98
N GLY A 208 14.46 28.73 3.23
CA GLY A 208 14.55 30.16 2.96
C GLY A 208 15.92 30.59 2.47
N LYS A 209 16.54 29.81 1.56
CA LYS A 209 17.93 30.03 1.12
C LYS A 209 18.07 31.45 0.58
N LYS A 210 18.84 32.27 1.29
CA LYS A 210 19.11 33.66 0.88
C LYS A 210 20.23 33.68 -0.15
N LYS A 211 20.03 34.39 -1.26
CA LYS A 211 21.14 34.73 -2.14
C LYS A 211 21.82 36.00 -1.62
N LEU A 212 23.10 35.88 -1.27
CA LEU A 212 23.94 37.00 -0.82
C LEU A 212 24.63 37.62 -2.04
N GLY A 213 24.80 38.95 -2.04
CA GLY A 213 25.53 39.66 -3.09
C GLY A 213 24.75 40.01 -4.36
N VAL A 214 23.41 39.87 -4.36
CA VAL A 214 22.58 40.34 -5.48
C VAL A 214 22.41 41.86 -5.37
N PRO A 215 22.76 42.65 -6.41
CA PRO A 215 22.56 44.10 -6.38
C PRO A 215 21.07 44.41 -6.27
N ARG A 216 20.74 45.37 -5.40
CA ARG A 216 19.35 45.77 -5.14
C ARG A 216 18.77 46.48 -6.35
N PRO A 217 17.68 45.97 -6.95
CA PRO A 217 16.98 46.70 -8.01
C PRO A 217 16.45 48.04 -7.46
N GLU A 218 16.59 49.13 -8.22
CA GLU A 218 16.09 50.45 -7.82
C GLU A 218 14.58 50.43 -7.53
N THR A 219 13.84 49.57 -8.23
CA THR A 219 12.38 49.39 -8.10
C THR A 219 11.91 48.86 -6.74
N VAL A 220 12.80 48.31 -5.91
CA VAL A 220 12.48 47.76 -4.58
C VAL A 220 13.12 48.54 -3.43
N VAL A 221 13.76 49.68 -3.74
CA VAL A 221 14.50 50.48 -2.75
C VAL A 221 13.58 51.13 -1.72
N GLU A 222 12.37 51.52 -2.12
CA GLU A 222 11.42 52.21 -1.23
C GLU A 222 10.74 51.30 -0.21
N TRP A 223 10.49 50.02 -0.54
CA TRP A 223 9.63 49.15 0.28
C TRP A 223 10.28 47.84 0.76
N CYS A 224 11.45 47.44 0.23
CA CYS A 224 12.13 46.20 0.63
C CYS A 224 13.53 46.44 1.23
N PRO A 225 13.66 46.59 2.57
CA PRO A 225 14.94 46.82 3.25
C PRO A 225 16.03 45.78 2.91
N GLU A 226 17.31 46.17 2.89
CA GLU A 226 18.45 45.31 2.55
C GLU A 226 18.47 43.93 3.25
N PRO A 227 18.13 43.79 4.55
CA PRO A 227 18.10 42.49 5.22
C PRO A 227 17.06 41.50 4.65
N LYS A 228 16.04 42.02 3.95
CA LYS A 228 14.93 41.25 3.37
C LYS A 228 15.16 40.91 1.89
N LEU A 229 16.06 41.63 1.20
CA LEU A 229 16.34 41.45 -0.22
C LEU A 229 16.89 40.05 -0.56
N GLY A 230 17.78 39.51 0.28
CA GLY A 230 18.31 38.16 0.10
C GLY A 230 17.24 37.06 0.18
N SER A 231 16.16 37.30 0.93
CA SER A 231 15.00 36.39 1.01
C SER A 231 14.11 36.47 -0.23
N CYS A 232 14.00 37.65 -0.86
CA CYS A 232 13.17 37.86 -2.05
C CYS A 232 13.80 37.29 -3.34
N THR A 233 15.13 37.18 -3.40
CA THR A 233 15.87 36.79 -4.61
C THR A 233 16.20 35.29 -4.68
N GLY A 234 15.90 34.53 -3.62
CA GLY A 234 16.31 33.12 -3.48
C GLY A 234 15.52 32.09 -4.29
N SER A 235 14.43 32.49 -4.97
CA SER A 235 13.55 31.58 -5.74
C SER A 235 13.70 31.65 -7.26
N CYS A 236 14.58 32.51 -7.80
CA CYS A 236 14.88 32.57 -9.24
C CYS A 236 16.09 31.71 -9.60
#